data_AF-A0A429SXT8-F1
#
_entry.id   AF-A0A429SXT8-F1
#
_cell.length_a   1.000
_cell.length_b   1.000
_cell.length_c   1.000
_cell.angle_alpha   90.00
_cell.angle_beta   90.00
_cell.angle_gamma   90.00
#
_symmetry.space_group_name_H-M   'P 1'
#
loop_
_entity.id
_entity.type
_entity.pdbx_description
1 polymer ?
#
loop_
_entity_poly.entity_id
_entity_poly.type
_entity_poly.pdbx_seq_one_letter_code
_entity_poly.pdbx_strand_id
1 'polypeptide(L)'
;MQVDLAKLEAAVADWKRVAGDVERLGGEARGGLKAKADGARWEGVNAGVTRGFVDKTVKEFGDLHTEARSVFGVLDDAHAELKGLQQQAKSLTEDARANGFTVSSGKDGGVVIAEQVCSTERSRRVTDLMRWYADTLTGVVAHAAEVDAAAVRSLRGAHGGDPNNAGHAVYTSLDQDMLPRALKLAALGGDANEQQQKELRRLWQSLGPESRGRMWAQHRDDLLAAGLLTPQVKRVSADKGAGRYGAESPGASDYWKLLQAKGIANAGDFIGMPDAARHMDHYLRGTGTPLDLDVDRMLTDDANLRAAAGAARANERDEWRRQALEAFEKSGGKPVALPVETRGEGYRHVDGTGPERNWYLAVGRGMTNTTGVVTAVPGPDGQPQVAIDYQVNVWDRYNWDAGKFTPIGPTSVTDDDMARFHTVGLAREFDMRGSSSVQRYDLDSGGPGPVPADPGRDGTRKDLGRNGDAR
;
A
#
# COMPACT_ATOMS: atom_id res chain seq x y z
N MET A 1 -23.86 -3.27 -3.00
CA MET A 1 -23.85 -3.17 -1.53
C MET A 1 -23.93 -1.70 -1.16
N GLN A 2 -25.04 -1.24 -0.56
CA GLN A 2 -25.13 0.11 -0.01
C GLN A 2 -25.42 -0.04 1.48
N VAL A 3 -24.38 0.08 2.30
CA VAL A 3 -24.56 0.26 3.75
C VAL A 3 -24.98 1.71 3.96
N ASP A 4 -26.12 1.93 4.59
CA ASP A 4 -26.56 3.28 4.94
C ASP A 4 -25.86 3.72 6.24
N LEU A 5 -25.02 4.76 6.13
CA LEU A 5 -24.28 5.34 7.25
C LEU A 5 -25.03 6.48 7.94
N ALA A 6 -26.24 6.84 7.51
CA ALA A 6 -26.99 7.98 8.05
C ALA A 6 -27.29 7.85 9.56
N LYS A 7 -27.51 6.61 10.04
CA LYS A 7 -27.72 6.37 11.49
C LYS A 7 -26.45 6.63 12.30
N LEU A 8 -25.28 6.27 11.74
CA LEU A 8 -24.00 6.54 12.39
C LEU A 8 -23.72 8.05 12.39
N GLU A 9 -23.98 8.74 11.28
CA GLU A 9 -23.87 10.21 11.19
C GLU A 9 -24.77 10.92 12.21
N ALA A 10 -26.02 10.46 12.37
CA ALA A 10 -26.92 10.99 13.39
C ALA A 10 -26.40 10.76 14.81
N ALA A 11 -25.88 9.55 15.11
CA ALA A 11 -25.27 9.25 16.40
C ALA A 11 -24.05 10.13 16.69
N VAL A 12 -23.20 10.41 15.69
CA VAL A 12 -22.08 11.35 15.81
C VAL A 12 -22.57 12.74 16.20
N ALA A 13 -23.61 13.25 15.51
CA ALA A 13 -24.18 14.56 15.81
C ALA A 13 -24.78 14.64 17.21
N ASP A 14 -25.45 13.58 17.67
CA ASP A 14 -26.03 13.51 19.01
C ASP A 14 -24.95 13.46 20.09
N TRP A 15 -23.91 12.63 19.94
CA TRP A 15 -22.81 12.56 20.90
C TRP A 15 -21.98 13.85 20.94
N LYS A 16 -21.81 14.53 19.81
CA LYS A 16 -21.23 15.88 19.78
C LYS A 16 -22.04 16.86 20.63
N ARG A 17 -23.37 16.81 20.53
CA ARG A 17 -24.28 17.64 21.33
C ARG A 17 -24.17 17.30 22.82
N VAL A 18 -24.21 16.02 23.16
CA VAL A 18 -24.06 15.55 24.55
C VAL A 18 -22.74 16.03 25.14
N ALA A 19 -21.61 15.89 24.44
CA ALA A 19 -20.32 16.39 24.90
C ALA A 19 -20.36 17.90 25.21
N GLY A 20 -20.91 18.71 24.30
CA GLY A 20 -21.03 20.16 24.51
C GLY A 20 -21.97 20.54 25.66
N ASP A 21 -23.10 19.85 25.81
CA ASP A 21 -24.05 20.11 26.90
C ASP A 21 -23.48 19.73 28.27
N VAL A 22 -22.78 18.60 28.37
CA VAL A 22 -22.11 18.18 29.62
C VAL A 22 -20.96 19.13 29.96
N GLU A 23 -20.20 19.62 28.97
CA GLU A 23 -19.17 20.65 29.18
C GLU A 23 -19.77 21.92 29.80
N ARG A 24 -20.88 22.40 29.23
CA ARG A 24 -21.60 23.58 29.73
C ARG A 24 -22.09 23.37 31.16
N LEU A 25 -22.76 22.24 31.44
CA LEU A 25 -23.25 21.90 32.78
C LEU A 25 -22.10 21.79 33.80
N GLY A 26 -20.96 21.21 33.41
CA GLY A 26 -19.76 21.16 34.25
C GLY A 26 -19.19 22.55 34.54
N GLY A 27 -19.23 23.46 33.56
CA GLY A 27 -18.89 24.87 33.73
C GLY A 27 -19.81 25.57 34.74
N GLU A 28 -21.13 25.39 34.61
CA GLU A 28 -22.14 25.92 35.52
C GLU A 28 -21.99 25.35 36.95
N ALA A 29 -21.71 24.05 37.09
CA ALA A 29 -21.46 23.42 38.38
C ALA A 29 -20.21 23.99 39.06
N ARG A 30 -19.12 24.21 38.31
CA ARG A 30 -17.88 24.79 38.82
C ARG A 30 -18.02 26.26 39.20
N GLY A 31 -18.53 27.09 38.29
CA GLY A 31 -18.70 28.53 38.50
C GLY A 31 -19.88 28.89 39.40
N GLY A 32 -20.87 28.02 39.51
CA GLY A 32 -22.07 28.18 40.33
C GLY A 32 -21.94 27.47 41.68
N LEU A 33 -22.16 26.15 41.70
CA LEU A 33 -22.23 25.38 42.94
C LEU A 33 -20.93 25.44 43.73
N LYS A 34 -19.80 25.10 43.11
CA LYS A 34 -18.50 25.04 43.79
C LYS A 34 -18.04 26.41 44.24
N ALA A 35 -17.98 27.39 43.33
CA ALA A 35 -17.52 28.73 43.68
C ALA A 35 -18.36 29.37 44.82
N LYS A 36 -19.68 29.16 44.82
CA LYS A 36 -20.55 29.66 45.91
C LYS A 36 -20.36 28.89 47.22
N ALA A 37 -20.21 27.57 47.17
CA ALA A 37 -19.96 26.76 48.36
C ALA A 37 -18.60 27.09 49.02
N ASP A 38 -17.58 27.32 48.19
CA ASP A 38 -16.23 27.70 48.63
C ASP A 38 -16.21 29.13 49.17
N GLY A 39 -16.92 30.07 48.53
CA GLY A 39 -17.00 31.47 48.95
C GLY A 39 -17.95 31.77 50.10
N ALA A 40 -18.82 30.82 50.49
CA ALA A 40 -19.77 31.01 51.56
C ALA A 40 -19.09 31.01 52.94
N ARG A 41 -19.47 31.97 53.80
CA ARG A 41 -19.15 31.95 55.25
C ARG A 41 -20.02 30.91 55.97
N TRP A 42 -19.75 29.65 55.66
CA TRP A 42 -20.52 28.50 56.10
C TRP A 42 -19.61 27.45 56.76
N GLU A 43 -19.88 27.13 58.03
CA GLU A 43 -19.02 26.29 58.87
C GLU A 43 -19.83 25.20 59.60
N GLY A 44 -19.12 24.22 60.16
CA GLY A 44 -19.68 23.06 60.84
C GLY A 44 -19.77 21.81 59.96
N VAL A 45 -20.19 20.69 60.57
CA VAL A 45 -20.17 19.36 59.95
C VAL A 45 -20.98 19.32 58.64
N ASN A 46 -22.15 19.97 58.62
CA ASN A 46 -23.00 20.04 57.42
C ASN A 46 -22.28 20.71 56.23
N ALA A 47 -21.48 21.74 56.51
CA ALA A 47 -20.70 22.45 55.50
C ALA A 47 -19.62 21.55 54.91
N GLY A 48 -18.92 20.76 55.74
CA GLY A 48 -17.92 19.80 55.29
C GLY A 48 -18.50 18.72 54.37
N VAL A 49 -19.60 18.09 54.79
CA VAL A 49 -20.27 17.04 54.01
C VAL A 49 -20.75 17.57 52.66
N THR A 50 -21.41 18.73 52.66
CA THR A 50 -21.99 19.28 51.43
C THR A 50 -20.92 19.76 50.46
N ARG A 51 -19.84 20.40 50.95
CA ARG A 51 -18.72 20.80 50.08
C ARG A 51 -18.09 19.57 49.41
N GLY A 52 -17.87 18.49 50.16
CA GLY A 52 -17.38 17.24 49.59
C GLY A 52 -18.32 16.65 48.52
N PHE A 53 -19.63 16.72 48.73
CA PHE A 53 -20.62 16.33 47.72
C PHE A 53 -20.57 17.20 46.47
N VAL A 54 -20.45 18.53 46.63
CA VAL A 54 -20.32 19.48 45.52
C VAL A 54 -19.04 19.23 44.72
N ASP A 55 -17.91 19.02 45.40
CA ASP A 55 -16.63 18.70 44.75
C ASP A 55 -16.75 17.41 43.93
N LYS A 56 -17.37 16.38 44.51
CA LYS A 56 -17.60 15.11 43.80
C LYS A 56 -18.51 15.31 42.59
N THR A 57 -19.60 16.05 42.74
CA THR A 57 -20.52 16.36 41.63
C THR A 57 -19.81 17.09 40.48
N VAL A 58 -18.98 18.09 40.79
CA VAL A 58 -18.20 18.81 39.76
C VAL A 58 -17.20 17.89 39.06
N LYS A 59 -16.58 16.95 39.79
CA LYS A 59 -15.71 15.93 39.21
C LYS A 59 -16.50 15.03 38.24
N GLU A 60 -17.66 14.51 38.65
CA GLU A 60 -18.47 13.62 37.81
C GLU A 60 -18.88 14.28 36.48
N PHE A 61 -19.17 15.58 36.46
CA PHE A 61 -19.40 16.30 35.19
C PHE A 61 -18.16 16.34 34.28
N GLY A 62 -16.96 16.44 34.87
CA GLY A 62 -15.71 16.37 34.11
C GLY A 62 -15.46 15.00 33.50
N ASP A 63 -15.74 13.95 34.27
CA ASP A 63 -15.57 12.56 33.83
C ASP A 63 -16.58 12.19 32.74
N LEU A 64 -17.87 12.56 32.93
CA LEU A 64 -18.91 12.42 31.91
C LEU A 64 -18.58 13.17 30.63
N HIS A 65 -18.04 14.38 30.73
CA HIS A 65 -17.61 15.14 29.55
C HIS A 65 -16.48 14.42 28.80
N THR A 66 -15.52 13.86 29.54
CA THR A 66 -14.38 13.13 28.98
C THR A 66 -14.82 11.87 28.24
N GLU A 67 -15.75 11.10 28.83
CA GLU A 67 -16.32 9.93 28.19
C GLU A 67 -17.18 10.31 26.97
N ALA A 68 -18.06 11.32 27.09
CA ALA A 68 -18.88 11.79 25.98
C ALA A 68 -18.04 12.28 24.79
N ARG A 69 -16.93 13.00 25.04
CA ARG A 69 -15.98 13.39 24.00
C ARG A 69 -15.28 12.19 23.37
N SER A 70 -14.96 11.17 24.16
CA SER A 70 -14.33 9.95 23.65
C SER A 70 -15.27 9.18 22.73
N VAL A 71 -16.53 9.02 23.13
CA VAL A 71 -17.56 8.40 22.29
C VAL A 71 -17.77 9.20 21.01
N PHE A 72 -17.89 10.53 21.10
CA PHE A 72 -17.99 11.38 19.93
C PHE A 72 -16.80 11.20 18.97
N GLY A 73 -15.57 11.33 19.47
CA GLY A 73 -14.36 11.25 18.63
C GLY A 73 -14.20 9.90 17.93
N VAL A 74 -14.49 8.80 18.64
CA VAL A 74 -14.45 7.45 18.06
C VAL A 74 -15.49 7.27 16.96
N LEU A 75 -16.73 7.73 17.18
CA LEU A 75 -17.80 7.59 16.20
C LEU A 75 -17.59 8.49 14.97
N ASP A 76 -17.09 9.72 15.17
CA ASP A 76 -16.83 10.67 14.08
C ASP A 76 -15.74 10.15 13.14
N ASP A 77 -14.65 9.63 13.73
CA ASP A 77 -13.53 9.05 12.98
C ASP A 77 -13.95 7.78 12.24
N ALA A 78 -14.63 6.84 12.93
CA ALA A 78 -15.17 5.64 12.29
C ALA A 78 -16.14 5.97 11.15
N HIS A 79 -17.01 6.97 11.32
CA HIS A 79 -17.92 7.41 10.28
C HIS A 79 -17.17 7.95 9.06
N ALA A 80 -16.18 8.82 9.27
CA ALA A 80 -15.37 9.39 8.20
C ALA A 80 -14.64 8.31 7.40
N GLU A 81 -13.99 7.37 8.08
CA GLU A 81 -13.27 6.26 7.45
C GLU A 81 -14.20 5.32 6.67
N LEU A 82 -15.30 4.86 7.28
CA LEU A 82 -16.27 3.99 6.62
C LEU A 82 -16.90 4.64 5.39
N LYS A 83 -17.13 5.96 5.44
CA LYS A 83 -17.62 6.73 4.30
C LYS A 83 -16.59 6.77 3.16
N GLY A 84 -15.32 6.98 3.47
CA GLY A 84 -14.21 6.94 2.50
C GLY A 84 -14.07 5.56 1.84
N LEU A 85 -14.06 4.50 2.65
CA LEU A 85 -13.98 3.12 2.17
C LEU A 85 -15.18 2.74 1.30
N GLN A 86 -16.39 3.20 1.66
CA GLN A 86 -17.57 3.01 0.82
C GLN A 86 -17.41 3.69 -0.54
N GLN A 87 -16.91 4.91 -0.59
CA GLN A 87 -16.66 5.62 -1.85
C GLN A 87 -15.62 4.90 -2.71
N GLN A 88 -14.53 4.42 -2.09
CA GLN A 88 -13.51 3.62 -2.77
C GLN A 88 -14.10 2.33 -3.36
N ALA A 89 -14.91 1.59 -2.60
CA ALA A 89 -15.57 0.38 -3.07
C ALA A 89 -16.51 0.65 -4.25
N LYS A 90 -17.26 1.77 -4.22
CA LYS A 90 -18.12 2.21 -5.34
C LYS A 90 -17.31 2.50 -6.60
N SER A 91 -16.25 3.31 -6.48
CA SER A 91 -15.38 3.65 -7.60
C SER A 91 -14.71 2.40 -8.21
N LEU A 92 -14.18 1.49 -7.39
CA LEU A 92 -13.60 0.23 -7.86
C LEU A 92 -14.63 -0.67 -8.54
N THR A 93 -15.88 -0.69 -8.05
CA THR A 93 -16.97 -1.46 -8.68
C THR A 93 -17.35 -0.88 -10.03
N GLU A 94 -17.36 0.44 -10.17
CA GLU A 94 -17.61 1.14 -11.43
C GLU A 94 -16.47 0.91 -12.43
N ASP A 95 -15.21 0.99 -11.99
CA ASP A 95 -14.04 0.66 -12.81
C ASP A 95 -14.08 -0.79 -13.28
N ALA A 96 -14.41 -1.74 -12.39
CA ALA A 96 -14.58 -3.15 -12.77
C ALA A 96 -15.69 -3.32 -13.83
N ARG A 97 -16.82 -2.62 -13.68
CA ARG A 97 -17.91 -2.65 -14.65
C ARG A 97 -17.50 -2.09 -16.00
N ALA A 98 -16.77 -0.97 -16.01
CA ALA A 98 -16.23 -0.36 -17.22
C ALA A 98 -15.23 -1.29 -17.95
N ASN A 99 -14.55 -2.17 -17.21
CA ASN A 99 -13.66 -3.19 -17.74
C ASN A 99 -14.38 -4.53 -18.08
N GLY A 100 -15.72 -4.54 -18.14
CA GLY A 100 -16.49 -5.70 -18.58
C GLY A 100 -16.75 -6.75 -17.50
N PHE A 101 -16.60 -6.40 -16.22
CA PHE A 101 -16.82 -7.33 -15.11
C PHE A 101 -18.10 -7.04 -14.33
N THR A 102 -18.57 -8.05 -13.62
CA THR A 102 -19.59 -7.98 -12.58
C THR A 102 -18.92 -8.24 -11.23
N VAL A 103 -19.41 -7.52 -10.22
CA VAL A 103 -18.92 -7.62 -8.84
C VAL A 103 -20.04 -8.19 -7.99
N SER A 104 -19.75 -9.25 -7.25
CA SER A 104 -20.71 -9.92 -6.37
C SER A 104 -20.08 -10.31 -5.04
N SER A 105 -20.91 -10.52 -4.02
CA SER A 105 -20.44 -10.98 -2.71
C SER A 105 -20.05 -12.45 -2.78
N GLY A 106 -18.87 -12.77 -2.24
CA GLY A 106 -18.42 -14.13 -1.96
C GLY A 106 -18.72 -14.55 -0.52
N LYS A 107 -18.08 -15.63 -0.09
CA LYS A 107 -18.11 -16.12 1.30
C LYS A 107 -17.17 -15.29 2.18
N ASP A 108 -17.50 -15.19 3.46
CA ASP A 108 -16.64 -14.61 4.51
C ASP A 108 -16.13 -13.19 4.21
N GLY A 109 -16.96 -12.36 3.57
CA GLY A 109 -16.60 -10.98 3.19
C GLY A 109 -15.70 -10.88 1.96
N GLY A 110 -15.35 -12.01 1.32
CA GLY A 110 -14.65 -12.03 0.04
C GLY A 110 -15.50 -11.48 -1.10
N VAL A 111 -14.85 -10.97 -2.14
CA VAL A 111 -15.51 -10.43 -3.34
C VAL A 111 -15.24 -11.32 -4.54
N VAL A 112 -16.29 -11.62 -5.31
CA VAL A 112 -16.20 -12.44 -6.52
C VAL A 112 -16.38 -11.55 -7.75
N ILE A 113 -15.43 -11.68 -8.68
CA ILE A 113 -15.42 -11.00 -9.97
C ILE A 113 -15.73 -12.01 -11.06
N ALA A 114 -16.68 -11.69 -11.93
CA ALA A 114 -17.03 -12.50 -13.09
C ALA A 114 -17.11 -11.64 -14.36
N GLU A 115 -16.77 -12.20 -15.51
CA GLU A 115 -16.96 -11.52 -16.80
C GLU A 115 -18.46 -11.32 -17.08
N GLN A 116 -18.85 -10.15 -17.59
CA GLN A 116 -20.24 -9.89 -18.03
C GLN A 116 -20.62 -10.77 -19.23
N VAL A 117 -19.65 -11.02 -20.12
CA VAL A 117 -19.79 -11.89 -21.29
C VAL A 117 -18.77 -13.00 -21.15
N CYS A 118 -19.24 -14.25 -21.02
CA CYS A 118 -18.35 -15.40 -20.94
C CYS A 118 -17.63 -15.60 -22.29
N SER A 119 -16.31 -15.51 -22.27
CA SER A 119 -15.45 -15.86 -23.40
C SER A 119 -15.14 -17.36 -23.40
N THR A 120 -15.03 -17.98 -24.58
CA THR A 120 -14.64 -19.39 -24.72
C THR A 120 -13.16 -19.61 -24.39
N GLU A 121 -12.34 -18.56 -24.50
CA GLU A 121 -10.92 -18.55 -24.16
C GLU A 121 -10.57 -17.33 -23.30
N ARG A 122 -10.37 -17.55 -22.00
CA ARG A 122 -9.95 -16.49 -21.07
C ARG A 122 -8.44 -16.27 -21.14
N SER A 123 -8.04 -15.06 -21.54
CA SER A 123 -6.62 -14.67 -21.49
C SER A 123 -6.09 -14.56 -20.04
N ARG A 124 -4.78 -14.73 -19.86
CA ARG A 124 -4.12 -14.52 -18.56
C ARG A 124 -4.36 -13.09 -18.04
N ARG A 125 -4.24 -12.09 -18.91
CA ARG A 125 -4.50 -10.67 -18.60
C ARG A 125 -5.87 -10.46 -17.93
N VAL A 126 -6.92 -11.06 -18.48
CA VAL A 126 -8.28 -10.97 -17.91
C VAL A 126 -8.33 -11.63 -16.53
N THR A 127 -7.70 -12.80 -16.38
CA THR A 127 -7.63 -13.52 -15.10
C THR A 127 -6.93 -12.69 -14.01
N ASP A 128 -5.81 -12.05 -14.35
CA ASP A 128 -5.06 -11.21 -13.41
C ASP A 128 -5.85 -9.96 -13.01
N LEU A 129 -6.56 -9.36 -13.96
CA LEU A 129 -7.41 -8.21 -13.71
C LEU A 129 -8.58 -8.56 -12.78
N MET A 130 -9.24 -9.70 -13.02
CA MET A 130 -10.29 -10.21 -12.12
C MET A 130 -9.75 -10.45 -10.71
N ARG A 131 -8.56 -11.07 -10.59
CA ARG A 131 -7.91 -11.29 -9.29
C ARG A 131 -7.59 -9.97 -8.59
N TRP A 132 -7.03 -8.99 -9.30
CA TRP A 132 -6.72 -7.69 -8.72
C TRP A 132 -7.97 -6.99 -8.16
N TYR A 133 -9.08 -6.96 -8.90
CA TYR A 133 -10.33 -6.39 -8.39
C TYR A 133 -10.87 -7.15 -7.18
N ALA A 134 -10.83 -8.49 -7.22
CA ALA A 134 -11.28 -9.33 -6.12
C ALA A 134 -10.47 -9.05 -4.84
N ASP A 135 -9.15 -9.06 -4.95
CA ASP A 135 -8.23 -8.85 -3.83
C ASP A 135 -8.36 -7.42 -3.29
N THR A 136 -8.43 -6.41 -4.16
CA THR A 136 -8.52 -5.00 -3.77
C THR A 136 -9.85 -4.71 -3.07
N LEU A 137 -10.99 -5.13 -3.63
CA LEU A 137 -12.30 -4.93 -3.01
C LEU A 137 -12.45 -5.73 -1.72
N THR A 138 -11.92 -6.95 -1.66
CA THR A 138 -11.86 -7.73 -0.40
C THR A 138 -11.01 -7.00 0.65
N GLY A 139 -9.90 -6.37 0.25
CA GLY A 139 -9.09 -5.52 1.11
C GLY A 139 -9.86 -4.32 1.67
N VAL A 140 -10.69 -3.66 0.86
CA VAL A 140 -11.56 -2.55 1.31
C VAL A 140 -12.60 -3.03 2.33
N VAL A 141 -13.20 -4.20 2.11
CA VAL A 141 -14.15 -4.81 3.06
C VAL A 141 -13.46 -5.18 4.37
N ALA A 142 -12.27 -5.78 4.30
CA ALA A 142 -11.47 -6.09 5.48
C ALA A 142 -11.07 -4.82 6.26
N HIS A 143 -10.74 -3.73 5.56
CA HIS A 143 -10.46 -2.44 6.19
C HIS A 143 -11.68 -1.90 6.94
N ALA A 144 -12.87 -1.97 6.34
CA ALA A 144 -14.10 -1.54 7.01
C ALA A 144 -14.38 -2.37 8.27
N ALA A 145 -14.11 -3.68 8.24
CA ALA A 145 -14.23 -4.55 9.42
C ALA A 145 -13.19 -4.21 10.51
N GLU A 146 -11.99 -3.77 10.13
CA GLU A 146 -10.97 -3.31 11.08
C GLU A 146 -11.37 -2.01 11.78
N VAL A 147 -11.96 -1.06 11.04
CA VAL A 147 -12.51 0.19 11.57
C VAL A 147 -13.66 -0.10 12.55
N ASP A 148 -14.61 -0.96 12.18
CA ASP A 148 -15.70 -1.37 13.06
C ASP A 148 -15.17 -2.02 14.36
N ALA A 149 -14.23 -2.95 14.23
CA ALA A 149 -13.65 -3.63 15.39
C ALA A 149 -12.86 -2.67 16.31
N ALA A 150 -12.17 -1.67 15.73
CA ALA A 150 -11.49 -0.63 16.50
C ALA A 150 -12.49 0.26 17.22
N ALA A 151 -13.57 0.69 16.56
CA ALA A 151 -14.63 1.47 17.19
C ALA A 151 -15.24 0.72 18.38
N VAL A 152 -15.56 -0.56 18.23
CA VAL A 152 -16.08 -1.40 19.32
C VAL A 152 -15.12 -1.46 20.51
N ARG A 153 -13.82 -1.67 20.27
CA ARG A 153 -12.82 -1.72 21.35
C ARG A 153 -12.66 -0.38 22.04
N SER A 154 -12.56 0.70 21.28
CA SER A 154 -12.44 2.06 21.81
C SER A 154 -13.66 2.48 22.63
N LEU A 155 -14.88 2.17 22.15
CA LEU A 155 -16.11 2.46 22.91
C LEU A 155 -16.20 1.66 24.22
N ARG A 156 -15.82 0.37 24.20
CA ARG A 156 -15.73 -0.43 25.43
C ARG A 156 -14.67 0.11 26.39
N GLY A 157 -13.53 0.55 25.87
CA GLY A 157 -12.46 1.15 26.66
C GLY A 157 -12.88 2.48 27.29
N ALA A 158 -13.56 3.34 26.52
CA ALA A 158 -14.08 4.61 26.99
C ALA A 158 -15.10 4.43 28.13
N HIS A 159 -16.01 3.46 27.96
CA HIS A 159 -17.02 3.14 28.97
C HIS A 159 -16.46 2.39 30.18
N GLY A 160 -15.38 1.62 30.04
CA GLY A 160 -14.75 0.86 31.13
C GLY A 160 -15.58 -0.26 31.76
N GLY A 161 -16.86 -0.40 31.40
CA GLY A 161 -17.77 -1.43 31.89
C GLY A 161 -18.38 -1.14 33.26
N ASP A 162 -18.24 0.08 33.79
CA ASP A 162 -18.89 0.50 35.03
C ASP A 162 -20.14 1.34 34.72
N PRO A 163 -21.37 0.85 35.02
CA PRO A 163 -22.59 1.59 34.72
C PRO A 163 -22.77 2.84 35.60
N ASN A 164 -21.98 3.02 36.66
CA ASN A 164 -22.16 4.08 37.65
C ASN A 164 -20.95 5.01 37.79
N ASN A 165 -19.88 4.80 37.03
CA ASN A 165 -18.67 5.60 37.11
C ASN A 165 -18.18 5.90 35.71
N ALA A 166 -18.19 7.18 35.33
CA ALA A 166 -17.78 7.62 34.01
C ALA A 166 -16.27 7.94 33.97
N GLY A 167 -15.74 8.11 32.76
CA GLY A 167 -14.40 8.68 32.54
C GLY A 167 -13.24 7.70 32.76
N HIS A 168 -13.25 6.59 32.01
CA HIS A 168 -12.18 5.59 32.04
C HIS A 168 -11.04 5.91 31.07
N ALA A 169 -10.93 5.21 29.94
CA ALA A 169 -9.91 5.52 28.94
C ALA A 169 -10.36 6.66 28.03
N VAL A 170 -9.42 7.52 27.65
CA VAL A 170 -9.68 8.69 26.81
C VAL A 170 -9.31 8.39 25.37
N TYR A 171 -10.25 8.65 24.46
CA TYR A 171 -10.07 8.49 23.03
C TYR A 171 -10.36 9.82 22.34
N THR A 172 -9.60 10.12 21.29
CA THR A 172 -9.90 11.27 20.42
C THR A 172 -10.15 10.84 18.99
N SER A 173 -9.71 9.63 18.63
CA SER A 173 -9.85 8.98 17.34
C SER A 173 -9.71 7.47 17.53
N LEU A 174 -9.65 6.72 16.43
CA LEU A 174 -9.35 5.28 16.45
C LEU A 174 -7.86 4.99 16.68
N ASP A 175 -6.98 6.01 16.54
CA ASP A 175 -5.53 5.86 16.67
C ASP A 175 -5.10 5.25 18.00
N GLN A 176 -5.77 5.59 19.12
CA GLN A 176 -5.41 5.05 20.43
C GLN A 176 -5.58 3.51 20.50
N ASP A 177 -6.45 2.90 19.70
CA ASP A 177 -6.58 1.45 19.56
C ASP A 177 -5.67 0.90 18.44
N MET A 178 -5.61 1.58 17.30
CA MET A 178 -4.95 1.07 16.11
C MET A 178 -3.43 1.18 16.15
N LEU A 179 -2.87 2.25 16.73
CA LEU A 179 -1.42 2.50 16.74
C LEU A 179 -0.65 1.38 17.47
N PRO A 180 -1.04 0.92 18.67
CA PRO A 180 -0.38 -0.20 19.33
C PRO A 180 -0.39 -1.49 18.51
N ARG A 181 -1.43 -1.73 17.72
CA ARG A 181 -1.52 -2.90 16.83
C ARG A 181 -0.59 -2.76 15.63
N ALA A 182 -0.58 -1.59 15.00
CA ALA A 182 0.33 -1.29 13.90
C ALA A 182 1.80 -1.44 14.33
N LEU A 183 2.16 -0.96 15.53
CA LEU A 183 3.50 -1.11 16.09
C LEU A 183 3.92 -2.57 16.29
N LYS A 184 3.00 -3.42 16.76
CA LYS A 184 3.27 -4.86 16.91
C LYS A 184 3.51 -5.55 15.56
N LEU A 185 2.78 -5.16 14.53
CA LEU A 185 2.97 -5.70 13.18
C LEU A 185 4.25 -5.19 12.53
N ALA A 186 4.59 -3.91 12.73
CA ALA A 186 5.84 -3.33 12.25
C ALA A 186 7.04 -4.05 12.88
N ALA A 187 7.00 -4.32 14.19
CA ALA A 187 8.08 -5.00 14.91
C ALA A 187 8.38 -6.43 14.41
N LEU A 188 7.51 -7.04 13.59
CA LEU A 188 7.80 -8.30 12.93
C LEU A 188 8.84 -8.13 11.80
N GLY A 189 8.98 -6.92 11.24
CA GLY A 189 9.89 -6.65 10.14
C GLY A 189 9.74 -7.67 9.01
N GLY A 190 10.87 -8.25 8.57
CA GLY A 190 10.90 -9.26 7.51
C GLY A 190 10.16 -10.58 7.84
N ASP A 191 9.82 -10.84 9.10
CA ASP A 191 9.08 -12.02 9.53
C ASP A 191 7.56 -11.87 9.37
N ALA A 192 7.07 -10.67 9.02
CA ALA A 192 5.67 -10.43 8.77
C ALA A 192 5.18 -11.23 7.54
N ASN A 193 4.19 -12.10 7.74
CA ASN A 193 3.55 -12.83 6.64
C ASN A 193 2.62 -11.94 5.80
N GLU A 194 2.18 -12.42 4.63
CA GLU A 194 1.37 -11.62 3.70
C GLU A 194 0.08 -11.03 4.33
N GLN A 195 -0.58 -11.77 5.22
CA GLN A 195 -1.78 -11.29 5.91
C GLN A 195 -1.45 -10.16 6.89
N GLN A 196 -0.37 -10.33 7.67
CA GLN A 196 0.13 -9.32 8.61
C GLN A 196 0.59 -8.05 7.88
N GLN A 197 1.27 -8.19 6.74
CA GLN A 197 1.68 -7.05 5.92
C GLN A 197 0.47 -6.29 5.36
N LYS A 198 -0.58 -7.00 4.92
CA LYS A 198 -1.84 -6.38 4.46
C LYS A 198 -2.57 -5.66 5.59
N GLU A 199 -2.60 -6.24 6.79
CA GLU A 199 -3.18 -5.59 7.98
C GLU A 199 -2.38 -4.35 8.38
N LEU A 200 -1.05 -4.42 8.42
CA LEU A 200 -0.19 -3.28 8.71
C LEU A 200 -0.46 -2.12 7.75
N ARG A 201 -0.60 -2.39 6.44
CA ARG A 201 -0.89 -1.35 5.45
C ARG A 201 -2.26 -0.71 5.65
N ARG A 202 -3.28 -1.47 6.03
CA ARG A 202 -4.62 -0.92 6.33
C ARG A 202 -4.60 -0.06 7.58
N LEU A 203 -4.01 -0.56 8.67
CA LEU A 203 -3.83 0.24 9.90
C LEU A 203 -3.02 1.50 9.61
N TRP A 204 -1.95 1.39 8.82
CA TRP A 204 -1.19 2.56 8.38
C TRP A 204 -2.07 3.55 7.62
N GLN A 205 -2.95 3.10 6.71
CA GLN A 205 -3.89 3.97 5.98
C GLN A 205 -4.99 4.58 6.87
N SER A 206 -5.38 3.95 7.98
CA SER A 206 -6.36 4.48 8.93
C SER A 206 -5.73 5.51 9.88
N LEU A 207 -4.50 5.26 10.38
CA LEU A 207 -3.86 6.12 11.36
C LEU A 207 -3.78 7.59 10.94
N GLY A 208 -4.04 8.51 11.87
CA GLY A 208 -3.88 9.94 11.64
C GLY A 208 -2.43 10.33 11.26
N PRO A 209 -2.22 11.45 10.52
CA PRO A 209 -0.88 11.86 10.08
C PRO A 209 0.15 12.03 11.21
N GLU A 210 -0.25 12.50 12.39
CA GLU A 210 0.63 12.61 13.58
C GLU A 210 1.08 11.23 14.06
N SER A 211 0.14 10.27 14.19
CA SER A 211 0.43 8.91 14.63
C SER A 211 1.35 8.19 13.65
N ARG A 212 1.12 8.34 12.34
CA ARG A 212 2.04 7.87 11.30
C ARG A 212 3.41 8.56 11.41
N GLY A 213 3.44 9.87 11.63
CA GLY A 213 4.69 10.64 11.77
C GLY A 213 5.54 10.13 12.93
N ARG A 214 4.92 9.88 14.09
CA ARG A 214 5.57 9.26 15.25
C ARG A 214 6.07 7.85 14.94
N MET A 215 5.22 7.04 14.33
CA MET A 215 5.55 5.65 13.98
C MET A 215 6.70 5.60 12.98
N TRP A 216 6.68 6.43 11.95
CA TRP A 216 7.75 6.56 10.95
C TRP A 216 9.07 6.97 11.59
N ALA A 217 9.05 8.00 12.44
CA ALA A 217 10.26 8.50 13.10
C ALA A 217 10.95 7.46 13.99
N GLN A 218 10.18 6.54 14.58
CA GLN A 218 10.69 5.57 15.56
C GLN A 218 10.95 4.18 14.97
N HIS A 219 10.21 3.79 13.92
CA HIS A 219 10.15 2.41 13.41
C HIS A 219 10.25 2.34 11.89
N ARG A 220 10.89 3.32 11.24
CA ARG A 220 11.03 3.37 9.78
C ARG A 220 11.54 2.05 9.19
N ASP A 221 12.64 1.52 9.71
CA ASP A 221 13.28 0.36 9.10
C ASP A 221 12.47 -0.92 9.32
N ASP A 222 11.83 -1.07 10.48
CA ASP A 222 10.89 -2.16 10.77
C ASP A 222 9.66 -2.11 9.85
N LEU A 223 9.09 -0.93 9.64
CA LEU A 223 7.99 -0.69 8.70
C LEU A 223 8.37 -1.07 7.26
N LEU A 224 9.56 -0.67 6.81
CA LEU A 224 10.08 -1.00 5.49
C LEU A 224 10.31 -2.51 5.35
N ALA A 225 10.93 -3.14 6.34
CA ALA A 225 11.15 -4.59 6.37
C ALA A 225 9.83 -5.37 6.38
N ALA A 226 8.80 -4.84 7.04
CA ALA A 226 7.44 -5.39 7.02
C ALA A 226 6.66 -5.08 5.72
N GLY A 227 7.32 -4.57 4.68
CA GLY A 227 6.75 -4.40 3.36
C GLY A 227 5.69 -3.30 3.28
N LEU A 228 5.78 -2.25 4.12
CA LEU A 228 4.82 -1.13 4.12
C LEU A 228 4.65 -0.52 2.73
N LEU A 229 5.74 -0.38 1.97
CA LEU A 229 5.75 0.24 0.65
C LEU A 229 5.36 -0.71 -0.50
N THR A 230 4.84 -1.91 -0.20
CA THR A 230 4.37 -2.84 -1.23
C THR A 230 3.29 -2.20 -2.12
N PRO A 231 3.48 -2.16 -3.46
CA PRO A 231 2.56 -1.47 -4.38
C PRO A 231 1.13 -2.00 -4.32
N GLN A 232 0.15 -1.09 -4.36
CA GLN A 232 -1.28 -1.40 -4.46
C GLN A 232 -1.85 -1.11 -5.85
N VAL A 233 -1.09 -0.43 -6.73
CA VAL A 233 -1.49 -0.21 -8.12
C VAL A 233 -1.84 -1.51 -8.85
N LYS A 234 -2.70 -1.39 -9.87
CA LYS A 234 -3.05 -2.47 -10.79
C LYS A 234 -1.82 -2.95 -11.56
N ARG A 235 -1.31 -4.13 -11.18
CA ARG A 235 -0.17 -4.80 -11.83
C ARG A 235 -0.65 -5.89 -12.78
N VAL A 236 -1.06 -5.48 -13.97
CA VAL A 236 -1.53 -6.37 -15.04
C VAL A 236 -0.66 -6.15 -16.26
N SER A 237 -0.34 -7.22 -17.00
CA SER A 237 0.42 -7.12 -18.25
C SER A 237 -0.34 -6.27 -19.28
N ALA A 238 0.39 -5.51 -20.10
CA ALA A 238 -0.21 -4.75 -21.19
C ALA A 238 -0.83 -5.69 -22.24
N ASP A 239 -0.18 -6.82 -22.49
CA ASP A 239 -0.45 -7.70 -23.63
C ASP A 239 -1.08 -9.03 -23.16
N LYS A 240 -1.69 -9.77 -24.11
CA LYS A 240 -2.41 -11.03 -23.82
C LYS A 240 -1.46 -12.23 -23.67
N GLY A 241 -0.27 -12.17 -24.29
CA GLY A 241 0.69 -13.28 -24.38
C GLY A 241 0.27 -14.35 -25.39
N ALA A 242 1.05 -15.44 -25.43
CA ALA A 242 0.93 -16.54 -26.38
C ALA A 242 -0.33 -17.42 -26.19
N GLY A 243 -1.10 -17.20 -25.12
CA GLY A 243 -2.31 -17.96 -24.82
C GLY A 243 -2.12 -18.96 -23.67
N ARG A 244 -2.84 -20.09 -23.72
CA ARG A 244 -2.82 -21.08 -22.62
C ARG A 244 -1.57 -21.96 -22.73
N TYR A 245 -0.82 -22.05 -21.63
CA TYR A 245 0.33 -22.95 -21.49
C TYR A 245 -0.07 -24.42 -21.71
N GLY A 246 0.68 -25.13 -22.56
CA GLY A 246 0.49 -26.56 -22.80
C GLY A 246 -0.89 -26.92 -23.40
N ALA A 247 -1.50 -26.00 -24.14
CA ALA A 247 -2.75 -26.23 -24.86
C ALA A 247 -2.57 -27.14 -26.09
N GLU A 248 -1.36 -27.20 -26.63
CA GLU A 248 -0.98 -28.01 -27.79
C GLU A 248 0.04 -29.08 -27.41
N SER A 249 0.30 -30.03 -28.32
CA SER A 249 1.34 -31.05 -28.16
C SER A 249 2.62 -30.67 -28.93
N PRO A 250 3.82 -30.93 -28.37
CA PRO A 250 5.08 -30.61 -29.03
C PRO A 250 5.39 -31.59 -30.18
N GLY A 251 5.94 -31.06 -31.27
CA GLY A 251 6.53 -31.84 -32.36
C GLY A 251 8.05 -31.91 -32.27
N ALA A 252 8.66 -32.79 -33.09
CA ALA A 252 10.13 -32.94 -33.12
C ALA A 252 10.87 -31.64 -33.50
N SER A 253 10.28 -30.81 -34.37
CA SER A 253 10.82 -29.49 -34.71
C SER A 253 10.87 -28.55 -33.51
N ASP A 254 9.91 -28.65 -32.58
CA ASP A 254 9.82 -27.78 -31.40
C ASP A 254 10.97 -28.10 -30.44
N TYR A 255 11.28 -29.38 -30.23
CA TYR A 255 12.44 -29.80 -29.43
C TYR A 255 13.78 -29.38 -30.05
N TRP A 256 13.90 -29.44 -31.38
CA TRP A 256 15.12 -29.00 -32.07
C TRP A 256 15.33 -27.48 -31.90
N LYS A 257 14.28 -26.69 -32.07
CA LYS A 257 14.33 -25.24 -31.86
C LYS A 257 14.55 -24.86 -30.39
N LEU A 258 13.99 -25.63 -29.45
CA LEU A 258 14.23 -25.46 -28.02
C LEU A 258 15.72 -25.66 -27.68
N LEU A 259 16.37 -26.67 -28.28
CA LEU A 259 17.80 -26.89 -28.11
C LEU A 259 18.62 -25.71 -28.63
N GLN A 260 18.25 -25.14 -29.79
CA GLN A 260 18.89 -23.93 -30.31
C GLN A 260 18.71 -22.74 -29.37
N ALA A 261 17.48 -22.51 -28.87
CA ALA A 261 17.18 -21.42 -27.94
C ALA A 261 17.99 -21.52 -26.63
N LYS A 262 18.11 -22.73 -26.06
CA LYS A 262 18.95 -22.98 -24.87
C LYS A 262 20.44 -22.70 -25.14
N GLY A 263 20.93 -23.02 -26.33
CA GLY A 263 22.29 -22.69 -26.75
C GLY A 263 22.55 -21.17 -26.78
N ILE A 264 21.55 -20.38 -27.18
CA ILE A 264 21.64 -18.90 -27.24
C ILE A 264 21.59 -18.29 -25.84
N ALA A 265 20.70 -18.78 -24.97
CA ALA A 265 20.59 -18.31 -23.59
C ALA A 265 21.97 -18.38 -22.88
N ASN A 266 22.68 -19.50 -23.07
CA ASN A 266 24.02 -19.69 -22.54
C ASN A 266 25.07 -18.77 -23.18
N ALA A 267 24.89 -18.34 -24.44
CA ALA A 267 25.81 -17.44 -25.14
C ALA A 267 25.63 -15.97 -24.74
N GLY A 268 24.43 -15.56 -24.31
CA GLY A 268 24.10 -14.19 -23.87
C GLY A 268 25.00 -13.69 -22.73
N ASP A 269 25.34 -14.59 -21.80
CA ASP A 269 26.28 -14.30 -20.71
C ASP A 269 27.69 -13.96 -21.21
N PHE A 270 28.14 -14.60 -22.28
CA PHE A 270 29.48 -14.40 -22.84
C PHE A 270 29.61 -13.08 -23.62
N ILE A 271 28.49 -12.49 -24.06
CA ILE A 271 28.46 -11.21 -24.79
C ILE A 271 28.06 -10.02 -23.90
N GLY A 272 28.05 -10.20 -22.58
CA GLY A 272 27.78 -9.12 -21.63
C GLY A 272 26.30 -8.79 -21.42
N MET A 273 25.39 -9.75 -21.66
CA MET A 273 23.94 -9.58 -21.47
C MET A 273 23.38 -10.58 -20.43
N PRO A 274 23.85 -10.53 -19.18
CA PRO A 274 23.53 -11.55 -18.17
C PRO A 274 22.05 -11.56 -17.76
N ASP A 275 21.35 -10.43 -17.82
CA ASP A 275 19.93 -10.38 -17.43
C ASP A 275 19.04 -10.92 -18.53
N ALA A 276 19.33 -10.57 -19.78
CA ALA A 276 18.63 -11.16 -20.92
C ALA A 276 18.81 -12.68 -20.93
N ALA A 277 20.03 -13.17 -20.68
CA ALA A 277 20.33 -14.60 -20.54
C ALA A 277 19.53 -15.24 -19.39
N ARG A 278 19.49 -14.59 -18.21
CA ARG A 278 18.73 -15.05 -17.04
C ARG A 278 17.22 -15.17 -17.32
N HIS A 279 16.62 -14.16 -17.97
CA HIS A 279 15.18 -14.17 -18.28
C HIS A 279 14.86 -15.25 -19.33
N MET A 280 15.72 -15.39 -20.33
CA MET A 280 15.60 -16.44 -21.35
C MET A 280 15.74 -17.84 -20.72
N ASP A 281 16.76 -18.09 -19.90
CA ASP A 281 16.94 -19.38 -19.21
C ASP A 281 15.71 -19.71 -18.35
N HIS A 282 15.21 -18.73 -17.58
CA HIS A 282 14.01 -18.91 -16.75
C HIS A 282 12.78 -19.27 -17.58
N TYR A 283 12.58 -18.61 -18.72
CA TYR A 283 11.51 -18.94 -19.67
C TYR A 283 11.62 -20.40 -20.15
N LEU A 284 12.81 -20.80 -20.60
CA LEU A 284 13.09 -22.11 -21.18
C LEU A 284 13.11 -23.25 -20.14
N ARG A 285 13.24 -22.95 -18.85
CA ARG A 285 13.01 -23.92 -17.75
C ARG A 285 11.53 -24.24 -17.55
N GLY A 286 10.63 -23.37 -17.99
CA GLY A 286 9.19 -23.64 -18.03
C GLY A 286 8.47 -23.61 -16.68
N THR A 287 9.09 -23.08 -15.61
CA THR A 287 8.46 -23.06 -14.27
C THR A 287 7.26 -22.10 -14.23
N GLY A 288 7.37 -20.95 -14.90
CA GLY A 288 6.38 -19.88 -14.87
C GLY A 288 6.31 -19.14 -13.52
N THR A 289 7.27 -19.37 -12.62
CA THR A 289 7.33 -18.67 -11.33
C THR A 289 7.71 -17.21 -11.55
N PRO A 290 7.20 -16.25 -10.75
CA PRO A 290 7.62 -14.87 -10.85
C PRO A 290 9.13 -14.71 -10.74
N LEU A 291 9.71 -13.80 -11.52
CA LEU A 291 11.13 -13.46 -11.51
C LEU A 291 11.34 -12.08 -10.88
N ASP A 292 12.28 -11.98 -9.95
CA ASP A 292 12.59 -10.72 -9.28
C ASP A 292 13.50 -9.82 -10.13
N LEU A 293 13.11 -8.56 -10.26
CA LEU A 293 13.86 -7.52 -10.98
C LEU A 293 14.76 -6.75 -10.01
N ASP A 294 16.02 -6.56 -10.40
CA ASP A 294 16.96 -5.70 -9.71
C ASP A 294 16.73 -4.24 -10.13
N VAL A 295 15.76 -3.59 -9.51
CA VAL A 295 15.33 -2.24 -9.90
C VAL A 295 16.39 -1.19 -9.57
N ASP A 296 17.25 -1.40 -8.56
CA ASP A 296 18.36 -0.49 -8.27
C ASP A 296 19.37 -0.46 -9.44
N ARG A 297 19.71 -1.64 -9.98
CA ARG A 297 20.57 -1.70 -11.17
C ARG A 297 19.86 -1.20 -12.43
N MET A 298 18.56 -1.47 -12.60
CA MET A 298 17.78 -0.89 -13.70
C MET A 298 17.78 0.64 -13.66
N LEU A 299 17.61 1.23 -12.47
CA LEU A 299 17.65 2.69 -12.30
C LEU A 299 19.04 3.26 -12.53
N THR A 300 20.10 2.49 -12.31
CA THR A 300 21.48 2.89 -12.61
C THR A 300 21.76 2.86 -14.12
N ASP A 301 21.32 1.81 -14.80
CA ASP A 301 21.63 1.57 -16.20
C ASP A 301 20.69 2.31 -17.17
N ASP A 302 19.42 2.54 -16.81
CA ASP A 302 18.39 3.00 -17.74
C ASP A 302 17.86 4.42 -17.43
N ALA A 303 18.17 5.36 -18.34
CA ALA A 303 17.71 6.74 -18.22
C ALA A 303 16.20 6.93 -18.46
N ASN A 304 15.55 6.08 -19.27
CA ASN A 304 14.11 6.18 -19.53
C ASN A 304 13.30 5.76 -18.30
N LEU A 305 13.73 4.71 -17.58
CA LEU A 305 13.09 4.34 -16.31
C LEU A 305 13.19 5.48 -15.30
N ARG A 306 14.39 6.08 -15.15
CA ARG A 306 14.59 7.25 -14.28
C ARG A 306 13.68 8.42 -14.69
N ALA A 307 13.58 8.72 -15.97
CA ALA A 307 12.76 9.81 -16.49
C ALA A 307 11.27 9.57 -16.25
N ALA A 308 10.75 8.37 -16.53
CA ALA A 308 9.36 8.02 -16.30
C ALA A 308 8.98 8.09 -14.81
N ALA A 309 9.78 7.45 -13.95
CA ALA A 309 9.53 7.49 -12.51
C ALA A 309 9.67 8.91 -11.93
N GLY A 310 10.63 9.69 -12.42
CA GLY A 310 10.83 11.09 -12.04
C GLY A 310 9.67 12.00 -12.46
N ALA A 311 9.17 11.85 -13.69
CA ALA A 311 8.03 12.62 -14.20
C ALA A 311 6.75 12.32 -13.41
N ALA A 312 6.46 11.04 -13.13
CA ALA A 312 5.32 10.64 -12.33
C ALA A 312 5.35 11.27 -10.93
N ARG A 313 6.52 11.28 -10.25
CA ARG A 313 6.68 11.96 -8.96
C ARG A 313 6.54 13.48 -9.06
N ALA A 314 7.12 14.09 -10.11
CA ALA A 314 7.07 15.54 -10.29
C ALA A 314 5.63 16.04 -10.45
N ASN A 315 4.76 15.27 -11.13
CA ASN A 315 3.35 15.60 -11.31
C ASN A 315 2.56 15.62 -9.98
N GLU A 316 2.97 14.83 -8.99
CA GLU A 316 2.28 14.71 -7.70
C GLU A 316 2.91 15.59 -6.59
N ARG A 317 4.14 16.08 -6.81
CA ARG A 317 4.96 16.76 -5.80
C ARG A 317 4.23 17.87 -5.07
N ASP A 318 3.63 18.79 -5.84
CA ASP A 318 3.06 20.01 -5.28
C ASP A 318 1.84 19.69 -4.41
N GLU A 319 1.03 18.69 -4.81
CA GLU A 319 -0.12 18.22 -4.05
C GLU A 319 0.30 17.48 -2.78
N TRP A 320 1.26 16.56 -2.87
CA TRP A 320 1.79 15.86 -1.70
C TRP A 320 2.41 16.81 -0.69
N ARG A 321 3.16 17.81 -1.17
CA ARG A 321 3.75 18.85 -0.32
C ARG A 321 2.66 19.68 0.37
N ARG A 322 1.65 20.13 -0.38
CA ARG A 322 0.51 20.87 0.18
C ARG A 322 -0.19 20.09 1.30
N GLN A 323 -0.50 18.81 1.06
CA GLN A 323 -1.15 17.95 2.05
C GLN A 323 -0.27 17.77 3.30
N ALA A 324 1.04 17.59 3.13
CA ALA A 324 1.96 17.41 4.25
C ALA A 324 2.04 18.67 5.13
N LEU A 325 2.08 19.85 4.51
CA LEU A 325 2.08 21.13 5.22
C LEU A 325 0.76 21.40 5.94
N GLU A 326 -0.38 21.13 5.31
CA GLU A 326 -1.69 21.23 5.98
C GLU A 326 -1.80 20.29 7.17
N ALA A 327 -1.32 19.04 7.04
CA ALA A 327 -1.31 18.08 8.13
C ALA A 327 -0.39 18.55 9.28
N PHE A 328 0.79 19.08 8.94
CA PHE A 328 1.73 19.63 9.90
C PHE A 328 1.13 20.81 10.67
N GLU A 329 0.49 21.76 9.99
CA GLU A 329 -0.20 22.90 10.62
C GLU A 329 -1.32 22.43 11.55
N LYS A 330 -2.19 21.52 11.09
CA LYS A 330 -3.27 20.94 11.91
C LYS A 330 -2.77 20.19 13.13
N SER A 331 -1.57 19.63 13.07
CA SER A 331 -0.94 18.95 14.22
C SER A 331 -0.34 19.91 15.26
N GLY A 332 -0.33 21.22 14.99
CA GLY A 332 0.33 22.22 15.82
C GLY A 332 1.86 22.20 15.68
N GLY A 333 2.39 21.80 14.53
CA GLY A 333 3.82 21.76 14.24
C GLY A 333 4.54 20.47 14.67
N LYS A 334 3.80 19.38 14.89
CA LYS A 334 4.38 18.07 15.19
C LYS A 334 4.74 17.30 13.91
N PRO A 335 5.69 16.35 13.96
CA PRO A 335 5.99 15.48 12.83
C PRO A 335 4.73 14.75 12.32
N VAL A 336 4.52 14.79 11.00
CA VAL A 336 3.45 14.06 10.32
C VAL A 336 3.99 13.22 9.17
N ALA A 337 3.28 12.16 8.81
CA ALA A 337 3.60 11.32 7.66
C ALA A 337 2.35 10.99 6.83
N LEU A 338 2.51 10.96 5.50
CA LEU A 338 1.46 10.66 4.52
C LEU A 338 1.90 9.51 3.59
N PRO A 339 1.14 8.41 3.48
CA PRO A 339 1.36 7.42 2.44
C PRO A 339 1.07 8.02 1.06
N VAL A 340 1.94 7.74 0.10
CA VAL A 340 1.77 8.19 -1.29
C VAL A 340 2.07 7.07 -2.27
N GLU A 341 1.33 7.06 -3.38
CA GLU A 341 1.55 6.12 -4.48
C GLU A 341 1.18 6.80 -5.81
N THR A 342 2.07 6.76 -6.80
CA THR A 342 1.73 7.21 -8.16
C THR A 342 0.94 6.12 -8.89
N ARG A 343 0.16 6.52 -9.90
CA ARG A 343 -0.40 5.57 -10.86
C ARG A 343 0.71 4.80 -11.58
N GLY A 344 0.35 3.64 -12.13
CA GLY A 344 1.24 2.88 -13.01
C GLY A 344 1.36 3.53 -14.38
N GLU A 345 2.59 3.72 -14.85
CA GLU A 345 2.89 4.30 -16.16
C GLU A 345 3.79 3.36 -16.97
N GLY A 346 3.54 3.27 -18.28
CA GLY A 346 4.34 2.46 -19.18
C GLY A 346 5.62 3.18 -19.59
N TYR A 347 6.71 2.44 -19.67
CA TYR A 347 7.98 2.94 -20.20
C TYR A 347 8.62 1.90 -21.13
N ARG A 348 9.68 2.31 -21.82
CA ARG A 348 10.47 1.44 -22.70
C ARG A 348 11.94 1.61 -22.37
N HIS A 349 12.64 0.50 -22.23
CA HIS A 349 14.09 0.47 -22.10
C HIS A 349 14.77 1.00 -23.37
N VAL A 350 15.94 1.61 -23.20
CA VAL A 350 16.69 2.16 -24.34
C VAL A 350 17.31 1.01 -25.15
N ASP A 351 17.01 0.99 -26.45
CA ASP A 351 17.65 0.07 -27.38
C ASP A 351 19.02 0.62 -27.82
N GLY A 352 20.01 0.51 -26.92
CA GLY A 352 21.33 1.11 -27.07
C GLY A 352 22.48 0.11 -27.28
N THR A 353 23.71 0.57 -27.04
CA THR A 353 24.93 -0.26 -27.08
C THR A 353 25.60 -0.39 -25.71
N GLY A 354 25.05 0.26 -24.67
CA GLY A 354 25.52 0.19 -23.29
C GLY A 354 24.72 -0.81 -22.43
N PRO A 355 24.83 -0.72 -21.09
CA PRO A 355 24.15 -1.63 -20.17
C PRO A 355 22.62 -1.61 -20.29
N GLU A 356 22.02 -0.51 -20.75
CA GLU A 356 20.60 -0.38 -21.04
C GLU A 356 20.09 -1.43 -22.05
N ARG A 357 20.94 -1.88 -22.99
CA ARG A 357 20.59 -2.91 -23.98
C ARG A 357 20.28 -4.25 -23.32
N ASN A 358 20.94 -4.57 -22.21
CA ASN A 358 20.69 -5.80 -21.45
C ASN A 358 19.25 -5.80 -20.89
N TRP A 359 18.80 -4.67 -20.33
CA TRP A 359 17.43 -4.51 -19.85
C TRP A 359 16.39 -4.42 -20.98
N TYR A 360 16.76 -3.82 -22.11
CA TYR A 360 15.93 -3.84 -23.32
C TYR A 360 15.67 -5.27 -23.83
N LEU A 361 16.66 -6.15 -23.78
CA LEU A 361 16.50 -7.55 -24.18
C LEU A 361 15.83 -8.41 -23.10
N ALA A 362 16.00 -8.06 -21.82
CA ALA A 362 15.41 -8.80 -20.71
C ALA A 362 13.93 -8.48 -20.47
N VAL A 363 13.55 -7.20 -20.62
CA VAL A 363 12.23 -6.65 -20.29
C VAL A 363 11.62 -5.92 -21.48
N GLY A 364 12.40 -5.08 -22.17
CA GLY A 364 11.95 -4.32 -23.34
C GLY A 364 11.02 -3.16 -23.00
N ARG A 365 9.76 -3.45 -22.66
CA ARG A 365 8.79 -2.48 -22.16
C ARG A 365 8.34 -2.93 -20.78
N GLY A 366 8.05 -1.98 -19.90
CA GLY A 366 7.57 -2.30 -18.57
C GLY A 366 6.62 -1.26 -18.06
N MET A 367 6.04 -1.56 -16.91
CA MET A 367 5.27 -0.60 -16.13
C MET A 367 6.09 -0.17 -14.92
N THR A 368 5.94 1.08 -14.51
CA THR A 368 6.58 1.63 -13.33
C THR A 368 5.60 2.41 -12.46
N ASN A 369 5.81 2.41 -11.16
CA ASN A 369 5.18 3.37 -10.25
C ASN A 369 6.13 3.72 -9.09
N THR A 370 5.78 4.75 -8.31
CA THR A 370 6.46 5.08 -7.06
C THR A 370 5.52 4.84 -5.88
N THR A 371 6.02 4.19 -4.83
CA THR A 371 5.39 4.15 -3.50
C THR A 371 6.29 4.85 -2.50
N GLY A 372 5.71 5.56 -1.52
CA GLY A 372 6.52 6.27 -0.53
C GLY A 372 5.75 6.81 0.67
N VAL A 373 6.49 7.48 1.53
CA VAL A 373 6.00 8.22 2.68
C VAL A 373 6.53 9.64 2.61
N VAL A 374 5.62 10.61 2.53
CA VAL A 374 5.95 12.03 2.63
C VAL A 374 5.89 12.45 4.10
N THR A 375 6.96 13.05 4.60
CA THR A 375 7.05 13.55 5.98
C THR A 375 7.18 15.06 5.98
N ALA A 376 6.47 15.72 6.90
CA ALA A 376 6.75 17.10 7.28
C ALA A 376 7.19 17.11 8.75
N VAL A 377 8.39 17.64 9.00
CA VAL A 377 9.02 17.65 10.32
C VAL A 377 9.48 19.08 10.66
N PRO A 378 9.47 19.49 11.95
CA PRO A 378 9.93 20.82 12.32
C PRO A 378 11.45 20.94 12.06
N GLY A 379 11.84 21.96 11.29
CA GLY A 379 13.22 22.34 11.06
C GLY A 379 13.83 23.09 12.26
N PRO A 380 15.14 23.42 12.20
CA PRO A 380 15.84 24.13 13.28
C PRO A 380 15.24 25.51 13.64
N ASP A 381 14.61 26.16 12.68
CA ASP A 381 13.92 27.45 12.81
C ASP A 381 12.41 27.31 13.11
N GLY A 382 11.95 26.07 13.31
CA GLY A 382 10.53 25.75 13.50
C GLY A 382 9.72 25.70 12.21
N GLN A 383 10.31 26.01 11.05
CA GLN A 383 9.63 25.87 9.76
C GLN A 383 9.59 24.40 9.32
N PRO A 384 8.50 23.93 8.70
CA PRO A 384 8.42 22.55 8.24
C PRO A 384 9.42 22.27 7.13
N GLN A 385 10.13 21.15 7.26
CA GLN A 385 10.92 20.55 6.18
C GLN A 385 10.15 19.36 5.61
N VAL A 386 9.94 19.35 4.29
CA VAL A 386 9.14 18.32 3.63
C VAL A 386 10.03 17.41 2.80
N ALA A 387 9.99 16.11 3.09
CA ALA A 387 10.77 15.10 2.37
C ALA A 387 9.91 13.89 2.03
N ILE A 388 10.35 13.10 1.06
CA ILE A 388 9.78 11.81 0.71
C ILE A 388 10.82 10.71 0.85
N ASP A 389 10.45 9.63 1.53
CA ASP A 389 11.12 8.34 1.47
C ASP A 389 10.34 7.46 0.49
N TYR A 390 10.95 7.02 -0.62
CA TYR A 390 10.23 6.33 -1.70
C TYR A 390 11.03 5.20 -2.33
N GLN A 391 10.31 4.27 -2.96
CA GLN A 391 10.87 3.26 -3.85
C GLN A 391 10.22 3.33 -5.23
N VAL A 392 10.98 2.97 -6.26
CA VAL A 392 10.46 2.77 -7.62
C VAL A 392 10.15 1.29 -7.78
N ASN A 393 8.98 0.98 -8.32
CA ASN A 393 8.56 -0.39 -8.55
C ASN A 393 8.42 -0.62 -10.04
N VAL A 394 8.87 -1.77 -10.50
CA VAL A 394 8.77 -2.19 -11.90
C VAL A 394 8.03 -3.51 -11.96
N TRP A 395 7.16 -3.67 -12.95
CA TRP A 395 6.59 -4.97 -13.28
C TRP A 395 6.33 -5.08 -14.77
N ASP A 396 6.37 -6.32 -15.25
CA ASP A 396 5.91 -6.70 -16.57
C ASP A 396 5.61 -8.22 -16.61
N ARG A 397 5.24 -8.75 -17.77
CA ARG A 397 5.18 -10.17 -18.03
C ARG A 397 6.10 -10.52 -19.18
N TYR A 398 6.98 -11.49 -18.96
CA TYR A 398 7.80 -12.05 -20.03
C TYR A 398 6.92 -12.93 -20.91
N ASN A 399 6.42 -12.34 -22.00
CA ASN A 399 5.59 -13.00 -22.98
C ASN A 399 6.15 -12.82 -24.40
N TRP A 400 5.78 -13.75 -25.28
CA TRP A 400 6.15 -13.71 -26.68
C TRP A 400 4.87 -13.71 -27.50
N ASP A 401 4.58 -12.61 -28.18
CA ASP A 401 3.42 -12.53 -29.05
C ASP A 401 3.80 -13.00 -30.46
N ALA A 402 3.03 -13.94 -30.99
CA ALA A 402 3.19 -14.39 -32.37
C ALA A 402 3.03 -13.21 -33.35
N GLY A 403 3.94 -13.10 -34.32
CA GLY A 403 3.99 -12.05 -35.34
C GLY A 403 4.80 -10.80 -34.99
N LYS A 404 5.41 -10.71 -33.79
CA LYS A 404 6.44 -9.71 -33.48
C LYS A 404 7.83 -10.23 -33.92
N PHE A 405 8.79 -9.32 -34.13
CA PHE A 405 10.15 -9.68 -34.55
C PHE A 405 11.17 -9.07 -33.61
N THR A 406 11.86 -9.93 -32.87
CA THR A 406 13.06 -9.58 -32.13
C THR A 406 14.24 -10.35 -32.74
N PRO A 407 15.30 -9.68 -33.23
CA PRO A 407 16.45 -10.40 -33.77
C PRO A 407 17.18 -11.15 -32.64
N ILE A 408 16.95 -12.47 -32.52
CA ILE A 408 17.66 -13.36 -31.60
C ILE A 408 18.97 -13.81 -32.25
N GLY A 409 19.94 -12.89 -32.37
CA GLY A 409 21.26 -13.19 -32.92
C GLY A 409 21.24 -13.80 -34.34
N PRO A 410 22.27 -14.57 -34.76
CA PRO A 410 22.37 -15.15 -36.10
C PRO A 410 21.50 -16.41 -36.30
N THR A 411 20.37 -16.54 -35.59
CA THR A 411 19.64 -17.82 -35.47
C THR A 411 18.30 -17.85 -36.20
N SER A 412 17.75 -19.05 -36.35
CA SER A 412 16.43 -19.32 -36.97
C SER A 412 15.26 -19.37 -35.98
N VAL A 413 15.48 -19.11 -34.68
CA VAL A 413 14.42 -19.13 -33.66
C VAL A 413 13.69 -17.78 -33.70
N THR A 414 12.39 -17.80 -33.99
CA THR A 414 11.55 -16.60 -34.10
C THR A 414 10.71 -16.36 -32.83
N ASP A 415 10.12 -15.17 -32.70
CA ASP A 415 9.14 -14.89 -31.64
C ASP A 415 7.95 -15.87 -31.71
N ASP A 416 7.53 -16.31 -32.91
CA ASP A 416 6.50 -17.36 -33.10
C ASP A 416 6.94 -18.70 -32.50
N ASP A 417 8.22 -19.06 -32.66
CA ASP A 417 8.77 -20.28 -32.07
C ASP A 417 8.82 -20.19 -30.56
N MET A 418 9.18 -19.02 -30.03
CA MET A 418 9.16 -18.74 -28.59
C MET A 418 7.75 -18.84 -28.04
N ALA A 419 6.76 -18.19 -28.67
CA ALA A 419 5.35 -18.28 -28.32
C ALA A 419 4.85 -19.73 -28.39
N ARG A 420 5.24 -20.48 -29.42
CA ARG A 420 4.89 -21.89 -29.58
C ARG A 420 5.44 -22.75 -28.45
N PHE A 421 6.66 -22.50 -27.95
CA PHE A 421 7.16 -23.22 -26.78
C PHE A 421 6.24 -23.08 -25.56
N HIS A 422 5.54 -21.94 -25.42
CA HIS A 422 4.50 -21.76 -24.41
C HIS A 422 3.30 -22.68 -24.65
N THR A 423 2.73 -22.63 -25.84
CA THR A 423 1.50 -23.35 -26.15
C THR A 423 1.71 -24.86 -26.16
N VAL A 424 2.89 -25.34 -26.53
CA VAL A 424 3.23 -26.78 -26.51
C VAL A 424 3.82 -27.29 -25.18
N GLY A 425 3.94 -26.42 -24.18
CA GLY A 425 4.38 -26.82 -22.84
C GLY A 425 5.90 -26.93 -22.62
N LEU A 426 6.72 -26.49 -23.58
CA LEU A 426 8.18 -26.60 -23.52
C LEU A 426 8.88 -25.44 -22.79
N ALA A 427 8.27 -24.26 -22.76
CA ALA A 427 8.75 -23.07 -22.05
C ALA A 427 7.55 -22.30 -21.49
N ARG A 428 7.71 -21.43 -20.48
CA ARG A 428 6.55 -20.84 -19.80
C ARG A 428 6.72 -19.35 -19.53
N GLU A 429 5.76 -18.56 -20.03
CA GLU A 429 5.63 -17.13 -19.68
C GLU A 429 5.48 -16.93 -18.18
N PHE A 430 6.11 -15.89 -17.66
CA PHE A 430 6.19 -15.59 -16.24
C PHE A 430 6.05 -14.09 -15.96
N ASP A 431 5.60 -13.75 -14.76
CA ASP A 431 5.57 -12.38 -14.29
C ASP A 431 6.96 -11.95 -13.83
N MET A 432 7.34 -10.71 -14.11
CA MET A 432 8.55 -10.12 -13.57
C MET A 432 8.18 -8.88 -12.75
N ARG A 433 8.79 -8.72 -11.58
CA ARG A 433 8.54 -7.55 -10.73
C ARG A 433 9.68 -7.29 -9.76
N GLY A 434 9.82 -6.05 -9.34
CA GLY A 434 10.78 -5.68 -8.31
C GLY A 434 10.51 -4.28 -7.78
N SER A 435 11.21 -3.95 -6.70
CA SER A 435 11.18 -2.64 -6.06
C SER A 435 12.63 -2.21 -5.78
N SER A 436 12.93 -0.94 -5.99
CA SER A 436 14.24 -0.38 -5.64
C SER A 436 14.42 -0.34 -4.13
N SER A 437 15.66 -0.18 -3.70
CA SER A 437 15.96 0.37 -2.38
C SER A 437 15.23 1.70 -2.15
N VAL A 438 14.97 2.01 -0.87
CA VAL A 438 14.29 3.25 -0.48
C VAL A 438 15.25 4.43 -0.58
N GLN A 439 14.86 5.44 -1.34
CA GLN A 439 15.59 6.68 -1.52
C GLN A 439 14.89 7.82 -0.79
N ARG A 440 15.67 8.75 -0.24
CA ARG A 440 15.15 9.98 0.38
C ARG A 440 15.36 11.17 -0.54
N TYR A 441 14.31 11.97 -0.73
CA TYR A 441 14.35 13.18 -1.53
C TYR A 441 13.69 14.34 -0.80
N ASP A 442 14.35 15.50 -0.84
CA ASP A 442 13.83 16.74 -0.29
C ASP A 442 12.84 17.36 -1.28
N LEU A 443 11.58 17.51 -0.86
CA LEU A 443 10.52 18.08 -1.70
C LEU A 443 10.54 19.61 -1.71
N ASP A 444 11.32 20.25 -0.85
CA ASP A 444 11.63 21.67 -0.92
C ASP A 444 12.73 21.95 -1.95
N SER A 445 13.48 20.93 -2.35
CA SER A 445 14.48 21.03 -3.41
C SER A 445 13.84 20.90 -4.81
N GLY A 446 14.06 21.87 -5.70
CA GLY A 446 13.61 21.83 -7.09
C GLY A 446 14.49 20.98 -8.02
N GLY A 447 15.52 20.32 -7.48
CA GLY A 447 16.58 19.65 -8.24
C GLY A 447 16.24 18.23 -8.69
N PRO A 448 17.06 17.64 -9.58
CA PRO A 448 16.95 16.22 -9.93
C PRO A 448 17.10 15.39 -8.64
N GLY A 449 16.19 14.43 -8.44
CA GLY A 449 16.20 13.55 -7.27
C GLY A 449 17.52 12.78 -7.09
N PRO A 450 17.68 12.07 -5.96
CA PRO A 450 18.93 11.37 -5.66
C PRO A 450 19.33 10.42 -6.79
N VAL A 451 20.64 10.38 -7.07
CA VAL A 451 21.19 9.40 -8.00
C VAL A 451 21.09 8.02 -7.34
N PRO A 452 20.49 7.02 -8.01
CA PRO A 452 20.45 5.65 -7.49
C PRO A 452 21.86 5.16 -7.17
N ALA A 453 22.03 4.49 -6.03
CA ALA A 453 23.30 3.85 -5.73
C ALA A 453 23.55 2.73 -6.75
N ASP A 454 24.73 2.69 -7.35
CA ASP A 454 25.14 1.56 -8.21
C ASP A 454 25.43 0.36 -7.28
N PRO A 455 24.63 -0.73 -7.33
CA PRO A 455 24.86 -1.90 -6.49
C PRO A 455 26.14 -2.66 -6.87
N GLY A 456 26.85 -2.21 -7.91
CA GLY A 456 28.06 -2.83 -8.42
C GLY A 456 27.74 -3.96 -9.40
N ARG A 457 28.75 -4.31 -10.19
CA ARG A 457 28.65 -5.35 -11.23
C ARG A 457 29.35 -6.65 -10.82
N ASP A 458 29.96 -6.67 -9.64
CA ASP A 458 30.68 -7.80 -9.06
C ASP A 458 29.71 -8.80 -8.43
N GLY A 459 28.93 -9.43 -9.31
CA GLY A 459 28.05 -10.53 -8.99
C GLY A 459 28.18 -11.59 -10.05
N THR A 460 29.21 -12.44 -9.96
CA THR A 460 29.04 -13.80 -10.47
C THR A 460 27.77 -14.35 -9.81
N ARG A 461 26.76 -14.61 -10.64
CA ARG A 461 25.54 -15.35 -10.34
C ARG A 461 25.75 -16.33 -9.17
N LYS A 462 25.03 -16.12 -8.05
CA LYS A 462 24.97 -17.04 -6.89
C LYS A 462 23.76 -17.98 -6.95
N ASP A 463 23.25 -18.27 -8.14
CA ASP A 463 22.12 -19.16 -8.37
C ASP A 463 22.55 -20.62 -8.58
N LEU A 464 21.69 -21.52 -8.11
CA LEU A 464 21.78 -22.96 -8.34
C LEU A 464 21.67 -23.24 -9.85
N GLY A 465 22.77 -23.71 -10.43
CA GLY A 465 22.84 -24.07 -11.86
C GLY A 465 24.22 -23.88 -12.50
N ARG A 466 25.15 -23.15 -11.87
CA ARG A 466 26.56 -23.09 -12.33
C ARG A 466 27.38 -24.31 -11.89
N ASN A 467 27.03 -24.92 -10.76
CA ASN A 467 27.71 -26.11 -10.25
C ASN A 467 26.84 -27.36 -10.47
N GLY A 468 26.91 -27.91 -11.69
CA GLY A 468 26.96 -29.37 -11.84
C GLY A 468 25.73 -30.25 -11.59
N ASP A 469 24.55 -29.74 -11.26
CA ASP A 469 23.34 -30.57 -11.11
C ASP A 469 22.21 -30.02 -12.03
N ALA A 470 21.80 -30.62 -13.15
CA ALA A 470 22.01 -31.92 -13.74
C ALA A 470 21.89 -31.82 -15.28
N ARG A 471 22.40 -32.85 -15.95
CA ARG A 471 22.22 -33.16 -17.38
C ARG A 471 20.75 -33.36 -17.76
#